data_AF-A0AAV7RES5-F1
#
_entry.id   AF-A0AAV7RES5-F1
#
_cell.length_a   1.000
_cell.length_b   1.000
_cell.length_c   1.000
_cell.angle_alpha   90.00
_cell.angle_beta   90.00
_cell.angle_gamma   90.00
#
_symmetry.space_group_name_H-M   'P 1'
#
loop_
_entity.id
_entity.type
_entity.pdbx_description
1 polymer ?
#
loop_
_entity_poly.entity_id
_entity_poly.type
_entity_poly.pdbx_seq_one_letter_code
_entity_poly.pdbx_strand_id
1 'polypeptide(L)'
;MDTLAQRTQILENQVVQLNETVEKHANNIEALRITGNQNAEHLEVLENNARRSNIKIMNVPEGVEGDNIKMFVVGLLSQCGVWEGSEDLLSQDIQRVHRDPFRKSPIQLSQEGYW
;
A
#
# COMPACT_ATOMS: atom_id res chain seq x y z
N MET A 1 54.29 -35.38 12.91
CA MET A 1 54.38 -33.93 12.64
C MET A 1 53.82 -33.75 11.24
N ASP A 2 52.72 -33.05 10.95
CA ASP A 2 52.15 -31.87 11.61
C ASP A 2 50.62 -31.86 11.58
N THR A 3 50.00 -32.23 12.70
CA THR A 3 48.55 -32.08 12.91
C THR A 3 48.10 -30.63 13.03
N LEU A 4 49.01 -29.72 13.39
CA LEU A 4 48.71 -28.29 13.51
C LEU A 4 48.60 -27.63 12.14
N ALA A 5 49.53 -27.90 11.22
CA ALA A 5 49.50 -27.38 9.85
C ALA A 5 48.23 -27.82 9.09
N GLN A 6 47.83 -29.09 9.24
CA GLN A 6 46.59 -29.60 8.65
C GLN A 6 45.34 -28.91 9.23
N ARG A 7 45.31 -28.64 10.54
CA ARG A 7 44.20 -27.93 11.17
C ARG A 7 44.13 -26.47 10.73
N THR A 8 45.28 -25.80 10.57
CA THR A 8 45.35 -24.44 10.03
C THR A 8 44.80 -24.38 8.60
N GLN A 9 45.22 -25.30 7.72
CA GLN A 9 44.72 -25.35 6.35
C GLN A 9 43.20 -25.58 6.27
N ILE A 10 42.65 -26.44 7.13
CA ILE A 10 41.20 -26.66 7.20
C ILE A 10 40.47 -25.39 7.63
N LEU A 11 40.98 -24.69 8.65
CA LEU A 11 40.38 -23.44 9.13
C LEU A 11 40.45 -22.34 8.06
N GLU A 12 41.56 -22.21 7.35
CA GLU A 12 41.71 -21.25 6.25
C GLU A 12 40.68 -21.53 5.14
N ASN A 13 40.51 -22.79 4.75
CA ASN A 13 39.51 -23.18 3.76
C ASN A 13 38.07 -22.90 4.24
N GLN A 14 37.78 -23.14 5.52
CA GLN A 14 36.48 -22.82 6.12
C GLN A 14 36.21 -21.32 6.14
N VAL A 15 37.21 -20.49 6.46
CA VAL A 15 37.10 -19.03 6.43
C VAL A 15 36.83 -18.52 5.01
N VAL A 16 37.50 -19.07 4.00
CA VAL A 16 37.24 -18.73 2.60
C VAL A 16 35.79 -19.05 2.22
N GLN A 17 35.32 -20.26 2.53
CA GLN A 17 33.93 -20.68 2.25
C GLN A 17 32.90 -19.81 2.99
N LEU A 18 33.19 -19.43 4.23
CA LEU A 18 32.32 -18.53 5.00
C LEU A 18 32.26 -17.15 4.36
N ASN A 19 33.39 -16.60 3.92
CA ASN A 19 33.45 -15.29 3.27
C ASN A 19 32.65 -15.30 1.95
N GLU A 20 32.80 -16.33 1.12
CA GLU A 20 32.01 -16.50 -0.10
C GLU A 20 30.51 -16.59 0.19
N THR A 21 30.14 -17.29 1.27
CA THR A 21 28.75 -17.43 1.71
C THR A 21 28.18 -16.09 2.20
N VAL A 22 28.95 -15.34 2.98
CA VAL A 22 28.56 -14.01 3.47
C VAL A 22 28.36 -13.05 2.31
N GLU A 23 29.27 -13.03 1.33
CA GLU A 23 29.16 -12.18 0.15
C GLU A 23 27.91 -12.55 -0.68
N LYS A 24 27.67 -13.84 -0.89
CA LYS A 24 26.46 -14.32 -1.56
C LYS A 24 25.18 -13.88 -0.83
N HIS A 25 25.16 -13.96 0.49
CA HIS A 25 24.02 -13.51 1.28
C HIS A 25 23.83 -11.99 1.22
N ALA A 26 24.91 -11.21 1.27
CA ALA A 26 24.85 -9.76 1.12
C ALA A 26 24.25 -9.35 -0.23
N ASN A 27 24.69 -10.00 -1.32
CA ASN A 27 24.16 -9.77 -2.66
C ASN A 27 22.66 -10.15 -2.76
N ASN A 28 22.26 -11.26 -2.14
CA ASN A 28 20.85 -11.67 -2.11
C ASN A 28 19.98 -10.69 -1.32
N ILE A 29 20.45 -10.19 -0.18
CA ILE A 29 19.73 -9.20 0.63
C ILE A 29 19.52 -7.93 -0.18
N GLU A 30 20.55 -7.45 -0.88
CA GLU A 30 20.42 -6.25 -1.70
C GLU A 30 19.46 -6.44 -2.87
N ALA A 31 19.51 -7.59 -3.55
CA ALA A 31 18.57 -7.92 -4.61
C ALA A 31 17.11 -7.98 -4.10
N LEU A 32 16.89 -8.55 -2.91
CA LEU A 32 15.57 -8.58 -2.27
C LEU A 32 15.11 -7.19 -1.87
N ARG A 33 16.01 -6.33 -1.37
CA ARG A 33 15.71 -4.94 -1.01
C ARG A 33 15.27 -4.15 -2.24
N ILE A 34 15.98 -4.28 -3.36
CA ILE A 34 15.63 -3.63 -4.63
C ILE A 34 14.26 -4.10 -5.11
N THR A 35 14.04 -5.42 -5.14
CA THR A 35 12.73 -5.99 -5.53
C THR A 35 11.60 -5.52 -4.61
N GLY A 36 11.86 -5.44 -3.31
CA GLY A 36 10.90 -4.95 -2.32
C GLY A 36 10.49 -3.50 -2.59
N ASN A 37 11.47 -2.63 -2.89
CA ASN A 37 11.20 -1.24 -3.23
C ASN A 37 10.40 -1.10 -4.53
N GLN A 38 10.78 -1.84 -5.58
CA GLN A 38 10.06 -1.84 -6.85
C GLN A 38 8.60 -2.30 -6.69
N ASN A 39 8.37 -3.33 -5.87
CA ASN A 39 7.02 -3.81 -5.58
C ASN A 39 6.20 -2.77 -4.81
N ALA A 40 6.81 -2.04 -3.87
CA ALA A 40 6.14 -0.97 -3.14
C ALA A 40 5.70 0.16 -4.09
N GLU A 41 6.58 0.60 -4.99
CA GLU A 41 6.27 1.60 -6.02
C GLU A 41 5.15 1.12 -6.95
N HIS A 42 5.21 -0.14 -7.41
CA HIS A 42 4.16 -0.71 -8.24
C HIS A 42 2.81 -0.78 -7.52
N LEU A 43 2.80 -1.15 -6.24
CA LEU A 43 1.58 -1.15 -5.43
C LEU A 43 1.00 0.25 -5.32
N GLU A 44 1.82 1.26 -5.05
CA GLU A 44 1.37 2.66 -4.99
C GLU A 44 0.74 3.11 -6.31
N VAL A 45 1.37 2.80 -7.45
CA VAL A 45 0.83 3.12 -8.78
C VAL A 45 -0.50 2.39 -9.04
N LEU A 46 -0.59 1.10 -8.71
CA LEU A 46 -1.80 0.32 -8.88
C LEU A 46 -2.94 0.82 -7.99
N GLU A 47 -2.65 1.13 -6.73
CA GLU A 47 -3.64 1.69 -5.80
C GLU A 47 -4.12 3.05 -6.26
N ASN A 48 -3.22 3.92 -6.73
CA ASN A 48 -3.58 5.21 -7.28
C ASN A 48 -4.48 5.03 -8.51
N ASN A 49 -4.07 4.19 -9.47
CA ASN A 49 -4.87 3.91 -10.66
C ASN A 49 -6.25 3.32 -10.34
N ALA A 50 -6.34 2.40 -9.39
CA ALA A 50 -7.61 1.83 -8.94
C ALA A 50 -8.50 2.85 -8.22
N ARG A 51 -7.91 3.87 -7.58
CA ARG A 51 -8.65 4.94 -6.88
C ARG A 51 -8.94 6.16 -7.75
N ARG A 52 -8.40 6.28 -8.96
CA ARG A 52 -8.57 7.47 -9.82
C ARG A 52 -10.03 7.78 -10.18
N SER A 53 -10.86 6.75 -10.29
CA SER A 53 -12.31 6.91 -10.53
C SER A 53 -13.14 6.98 -9.25
N ASN A 54 -12.50 6.93 -8.08
CA ASN A 54 -13.20 6.92 -6.80
C ASN A 54 -13.23 8.33 -6.21
N ILE A 55 -14.41 8.74 -5.76
CA ILE A 55 -14.60 9.99 -5.03
C ILE A 55 -14.89 9.65 -3.57
N LYS A 56 -14.24 10.36 -2.63
CA LYS A 56 -14.51 10.24 -1.20
C LYS A 56 -15.36 11.42 -0.74
N ILE A 57 -16.56 11.12 -0.25
CA ILE A 57 -17.45 12.10 0.35
C ILE A 57 -17.30 12.00 1.87
N MET A 58 -16.97 13.12 2.52
CA MET A 58 -16.70 13.18 3.95
C MET A 58 -17.84 13.89 4.69
N ASN A 59 -17.92 13.67 6.02
CA ASN A 59 -18.88 14.32 6.91
C ASN A 59 -20.36 14.08 6.56
N VAL A 60 -20.68 12.97 5.89
CA VAL A 60 -22.06 12.50 5.71
C VAL A 60 -22.52 11.86 7.02
N PRO A 61 -23.53 12.42 7.73
CA PRO A 61 -24.03 11.83 8.97
C PRO A 61 -24.57 10.41 8.73
N GLU A 62 -24.48 9.51 9.70
CA GLU A 62 -24.93 8.12 9.52
C GLU A 62 -26.45 8.04 9.36
N GLY A 63 -26.92 7.23 8.41
CA GLY A 63 -28.34 6.94 8.20
C GLY A 63 -29.10 7.97 7.36
N VAL A 64 -28.49 9.10 6.98
CA VAL A 64 -29.14 10.12 6.13
C VAL A 64 -29.44 9.62 4.72
N GLU A 65 -28.77 8.55 4.29
CA GLU A 65 -28.95 7.97 2.96
C GLU A 65 -30.20 7.10 2.82
N GLY A 66 -30.81 6.69 3.93
CA GLY A 66 -31.88 5.70 3.94
C GLY A 66 -31.45 4.37 3.32
N ASP A 67 -32.40 3.68 2.69
CA ASP A 67 -32.18 2.32 2.15
C ASP A 67 -31.34 2.29 0.86
N ASN A 68 -31.08 3.45 0.24
CA ASN A 68 -30.43 3.52 -1.08
C ASN A 68 -29.34 4.59 -1.13
N ILE A 69 -28.15 4.21 -0.66
CA ILE A 69 -26.94 5.04 -0.64
C ILE A 69 -26.57 5.55 -2.04
N LYS A 70 -26.81 4.76 -3.08
CA LYS A 70 -26.49 5.15 -4.45
C LYS A 70 -27.34 6.32 -4.93
N MET A 71 -28.65 6.28 -4.69
CA MET A 71 -29.55 7.38 -5.04
C MET A 71 -29.29 8.63 -4.21
N PHE A 72 -28.94 8.47 -2.93
CA PHE A 72 -28.51 9.59 -2.10
C PHE A 72 -27.31 10.31 -2.70
N VAL A 73 -26.27 9.57 -3.13
CA VAL A 73 -25.07 10.18 -3.74
C VAL A 73 -25.39 10.86 -5.07
N VAL A 74 -26.23 10.25 -5.93
CA VAL A 74 -26.67 10.88 -7.19
C VAL A 74 -27.35 12.22 -6.92
N GLY A 75 -28.31 12.27 -6.01
CA GLY A 75 -29.01 13.50 -5.65
C GLY A 75 -28.07 14.56 -5.06
N LEU A 76 -27.11 14.15 -4.21
CA LEU A 76 -26.11 15.06 -3.66
C LEU A 76 -25.22 15.68 -4.76
N LEU A 77 -24.75 14.87 -5.72
CA LEU A 77 -23.91 15.34 -6.82
C LEU A 77 -24.68 16.28 -7.76
N SER A 78 -25.95 15.98 -8.05
CA SER A 78 -26.84 16.87 -8.81
C SER A 78 -27.03 18.22 -8.12
N GLN A 79 -27.33 18.22 -6.81
CA GLN A 79 -27.53 19.45 -6.03
C GLN A 79 -26.28 20.34 -5.97
N CYS A 80 -25.10 19.72 -5.95
CA CYS A 80 -23.83 20.44 -5.98
C CYS A 80 -23.45 20.98 -7.38
N GLY A 81 -24.25 20.71 -8.42
CA GLY A 81 -23.96 21.13 -9.79
C GLY A 81 -22.73 20.43 -10.40
N VAL A 82 -22.34 19.27 -9.85
CA VAL A 82 -21.21 18.47 -10.37
C VAL A 82 -21.61 17.70 -11.63
N TRP A 83 -22.92 17.50 -11.82
CA TRP A 83 -23.48 16.79 -12.96
C TRP A 83 -24.69 17.56 -13.52
N GLU A 84 -24.69 17.78 -14.84
CA GLU A 84 -25.77 18.46 -15.57
C GLU A 84 -26.61 17.50 -16.43
N GLY A 85 -26.27 16.21 -16.44
CA GLY A 85 -27.02 15.17 -17.16
C GLY A 85 -28.22 14.64 -16.37
N SER A 86 -28.93 13.65 -16.92
CA SER A 86 -30.01 13.01 -16.16
C SER A 86 -29.46 12.19 -14.99
N GLU A 87 -30.19 12.18 -13.88
CA GLU A 87 -29.85 11.41 -12.67
C GLU A 87 -29.80 9.91 -12.95
N ASP A 88 -30.66 9.42 -13.86
CA ASP A 88 -30.70 8.03 -14.29
C ASP A 88 -29.38 7.59 -14.96
N LEU A 89 -28.78 8.45 -15.79
CA LEU A 89 -27.50 8.16 -16.44
C LEU A 89 -26.36 8.15 -15.42
N LEU A 90 -26.32 9.14 -14.51
CA LEU A 90 -25.33 9.16 -13.44
C LEU A 90 -25.42 7.92 -12.55
N SER A 91 -26.64 7.46 -12.27
CA SER A 91 -26.85 6.23 -11.52
C SER A 91 -26.30 5.00 -12.24
N GLN A 92 -26.30 4.94 -13.58
CA GLN A 92 -25.78 3.78 -14.31
C GLN A 92 -24.25 3.77 -14.35
N ASP A 93 -23.61 4.94 -14.39
CA ASP A 93 -22.15 5.07 -14.45
C ASP A 93 -21.45 4.79 -13.13
N ILE A 94 -22.15 4.93 -12.00
CA ILE A 94 -21.59 4.61 -10.68
C ILE A 94 -21.57 3.09 -10.47
N GLN A 95 -20.37 2.51 -10.55
CA GLN A 95 -20.14 1.07 -10.40
C GLN A 95 -20.43 0.55 -8.98
N ARG A 96 -20.01 1.30 -7.95
CA ARG A 96 -20.18 0.90 -6.54
C ARG A 96 -20.23 2.11 -5.62
N VAL A 97 -21.13 2.06 -4.63
CA VAL A 97 -21.17 3.00 -3.51
C VAL A 97 -21.27 2.19 -2.23
N HIS A 98 -20.50 2.58 -1.23
CA HIS A 98 -20.52 1.96 0.09
C HIS A 98 -19.98 2.96 1.12
N ARG A 99 -20.40 2.81 2.38
CA ARG A 99 -19.69 3.41 3.50
C ARG A 99 -18.36 2.69 3.66
N ASP A 100 -17.30 3.46 3.87
CA ASP A 100 -15.99 2.89 4.21
C ASP A 100 -16.11 2.23 5.60
N PRO A 101 -15.99 0.89 5.72
CA PRO A 101 -16.16 0.18 6.97
C PRO A 101 -15.00 0.44 7.95
N PHE A 102 -13.89 1.04 7.49
CA PHE A 102 -12.71 1.30 8.29
C PHE A 102 -12.53 2.79 8.57
N ARG A 103 -13.35 3.35 9.46
CA ARG A 103 -12.90 4.53 10.23
C ARG A 103 -11.91 4.07 11.30
N LYS A 104 -10.65 3.82 10.90
CA LYS A 104 -9.57 4.24 11.80
C LYS A 104 -9.65 5.76 11.77
N SER A 105 -10.04 6.38 12.88
CA SER A 105 -9.86 7.81 13.09
C SER A 105 -8.49 8.21 12.54
N PRO A 106 -8.36 9.35 11.85
CA PRO A 106 -7.05 9.79 11.39
C PRO A 106 -6.13 9.74 12.59
N ILE A 107 -5.06 8.94 12.49
CA ILE A 107 -3.98 8.97 13.46
C ILE A 107 -3.67 10.45 13.61
N GLN A 108 -3.95 10.99 14.80
CA GLN A 108 -3.36 12.24 15.22
C GLN A 108 -1.87 11.96 15.12
N LEU A 109 -1.26 12.37 14.01
CA LEU A 109 0.17 12.63 13.95
C LEU A 109 0.36 13.81 14.90
N SER A 110 0.33 13.51 16.20
CA SER A 110 0.90 14.38 17.21
C SER A 110 2.33 14.57 16.77
N GLN A 111 2.62 15.83 16.47
CA GLN A 111 3.96 16.36 16.38
C GLN A 111 4.69 16.04 17.69
N GLU A 112 5.34 14.89 17.75
CA GLU A 112 6.46 14.62 18.64
C GLU A 112 7.56 14.20 17.67
N GLY A 113 8.38 15.13 17.17
CA GLY A 113 9.33 15.86 17.99
C GLY A 113 10.68 15.21 17.71
N TYR A 114 11.37 15.71 16.68
CA TYR A 114 12.83 15.57 16.60
C TYR A 114 13.41 16.03 17.94
N TRP A 115 14.11 15.15 18.65
CA TRP A 115 15.46 15.31 19.24
C TRP A 115 15.91 13.95 19.80
#